data_AF-A0A0C3BVJ5-F1
#
_entry.id   AF-A0A0C3BVJ5-F1
#
_cell.length_a   1.000
_cell.length_b   1.000
_cell.length_c   1.000
_cell.angle_alpha   90.00
_cell.angle_beta   90.00
_cell.angle_gamma   90.00
#
_symmetry.space_group_name_H-M   'P 1'
#
loop_
_entity.id
_entity.type
_entity.pdbx_description
1 polymer ?
#
loop_
_entity_poly.entity_id
_entity_poly.type
_entity_poly.pdbx_seq_one_letter_code
_entity_poly.pdbx_strand_id
1 'polypeptide(L)'
;GRMSDSLLKRLDLTKGDKWDSMLQGISDVADLSDPTGIVDYAKKLDDGLELYRVSCPIGVLLVIFEARPEVVVNIAALAIKSGNAAILKGGKESSHTTQLLSRAISSGLSQTSLPDTYIQTIQTRAEVSALLDLDQYIDLVIPRGSNALVKNIQNNTRIPVMGHADGLCNVYLDESAKVEKAVRVVVDSKTDYPSACNSVENLLLHTSVLPTVWPEVAKALVSAGVQLLCDEPSLKALTTIYPPAQNFSTHLHPIPADHSSYTTEHLSLTLSVLTLPSLPSAIQFINAHSSHHTDSIVTEDTAAASAFCRGVDSAGTFVNASTRFADGFRYGFGTEVGISTGRIHARGPVGLEGLVIYKYMMKSTGEKGHIASEFGTGVGKRRFKHTDIEASSVPF
;
A
#
# COMPACT_ATOMS: atom_id res chain seq x y z
N GLY A 1 -28.01 16.34 -6.28
CA GLY A 1 -26.83 16.55 -7.14
C GLY A 1 -26.72 15.42 -8.14
N ARG A 2 -25.85 15.53 -9.15
CA ARG A 2 -25.47 14.41 -10.02
C ARG A 2 -24.17 13.80 -9.48
N MET A 3 -24.07 12.48 -9.48
CA MET A 3 -22.91 11.72 -9.02
C MET A 3 -22.61 10.61 -10.04
N SER A 4 -21.34 10.27 -10.27
CA SER A 4 -20.98 9.17 -11.16
C SER A 4 -21.36 7.83 -10.55
N ASP A 5 -21.61 6.83 -11.40
CA ASP A 5 -21.91 5.47 -10.96
C ASP A 5 -20.75 4.86 -10.14
N SER A 6 -19.51 5.22 -10.46
CA SER A 6 -18.33 4.78 -9.72
C SER A 6 -18.30 5.31 -8.28
N LEU A 7 -18.64 6.60 -8.07
CA LEU A 7 -18.74 7.19 -6.74
C LEU A 7 -19.94 6.62 -5.98
N LEU A 8 -21.08 6.42 -6.65
CA LEU A 8 -22.26 5.79 -6.05
C LEU A 8 -21.95 4.37 -5.55
N LYS A 9 -21.28 3.55 -6.38
CA LYS A 9 -20.87 2.20 -6.01
C LYS A 9 -19.93 2.19 -4.80
N ARG A 10 -19.08 3.20 -4.62
CA ARG A 10 -18.22 3.32 -3.44
C ARG A 10 -19.02 3.71 -2.19
N LEU A 11 -19.96 4.63 -2.32
CA LEU A 11 -20.80 5.15 -1.23
C LEU A 11 -21.82 4.13 -0.68
N ASP A 12 -22.37 3.28 -1.55
CA ASP A 12 -23.45 2.35 -1.22
C ASP A 12 -22.94 1.19 -0.35
N LEU A 13 -23.36 1.15 0.92
CA LEU A 13 -23.09 0.07 1.87
C LEU A 13 -24.12 -1.06 1.82
N THR A 14 -25.26 -0.87 1.14
CA THR A 14 -26.38 -1.82 1.15
C THR A 14 -26.25 -2.91 0.09
N LYS A 15 -25.39 -2.71 -0.91
CA LYS A 15 -25.19 -3.64 -2.01
C LYS A 15 -24.08 -4.63 -1.72
N GLY A 16 -24.34 -5.88 -2.06
CA GLY A 16 -23.40 -6.98 -1.90
C GLY A 16 -23.19 -7.31 -0.43
N ASP A 17 -21.95 -7.62 -0.08
CA ASP A 17 -21.48 -8.05 1.24
C ASP A 17 -20.79 -6.91 2.02
N LYS A 18 -20.74 -5.68 1.49
CA LYS A 18 -19.97 -4.58 2.07
C LYS A 18 -20.25 -4.31 3.55
N TRP A 19 -21.53 -4.31 3.93
CA TRP A 19 -21.93 -4.10 5.31
C TRP A 19 -21.40 -5.22 6.22
N ASP A 20 -21.62 -6.47 5.83
CA ASP A 20 -21.19 -7.64 6.59
C ASP A 20 -19.66 -7.74 6.65
N SER A 21 -18.97 -7.49 5.53
CA SER A 21 -17.50 -7.43 5.46
C SER A 21 -16.91 -6.31 6.32
N MET A 22 -17.58 -5.16 6.41
CA MET A 22 -17.18 -4.07 7.31
C MET A 22 -17.30 -4.49 8.78
N LEU A 23 -18.39 -5.17 9.16
CA LEU A 23 -18.56 -5.67 10.53
C LEU A 23 -17.60 -6.82 10.86
N GLN A 24 -17.38 -7.74 9.92
CA GLN A 24 -16.42 -8.81 10.04
C GLN A 24 -15.01 -8.24 10.24
N GLY A 25 -14.64 -7.20 9.48
CA GLY A 25 -13.35 -6.51 9.62
C GLY A 25 -13.10 -5.95 11.03
N ILE A 26 -14.14 -5.54 11.77
CA ILE A 26 -13.99 -5.16 13.19
C ILE A 26 -13.58 -6.38 14.03
N SER A 27 -14.24 -7.51 13.82
CA SER A 27 -13.96 -8.76 14.56
C SER A 27 -12.56 -9.27 14.22
N ASP A 28 -12.18 -9.24 12.95
CA ASP A 28 -10.86 -9.64 12.48
C ASP A 28 -9.78 -8.78 13.16
N VAL A 29 -9.95 -7.45 13.24
CA VAL A 29 -9.01 -6.56 13.95
C VAL A 29 -8.95 -6.84 15.45
N ALA A 30 -10.09 -7.15 16.06
CA ALA A 30 -10.13 -7.48 17.49
C ALA A 30 -9.26 -8.72 17.79
N ASP A 31 -9.30 -9.73 16.90
CA ASP A 31 -8.57 -10.99 17.02
C ASP A 31 -7.08 -10.90 16.69
N LEU A 32 -6.63 -9.83 16.01
CA LEU A 32 -5.21 -9.59 15.76
C LEU A 32 -4.44 -9.38 17.08
N SER A 33 -3.14 -9.69 17.08
CA SER A 33 -2.26 -9.36 18.19
C SER A 33 -2.18 -7.85 18.42
N ASP A 34 -2.03 -7.44 19.69
CA ASP A 34 -1.74 -6.04 20.03
C ASP A 34 -0.34 -5.66 19.50
N PRO A 35 -0.21 -4.65 18.63
CA PRO A 35 1.07 -4.25 18.06
C PRO A 35 1.92 -3.40 19.03
N THR A 36 1.38 -2.99 20.18
CA THR A 36 2.03 -2.07 21.13
C THR A 36 2.74 -2.80 22.27
N GLY A 37 3.75 -2.16 22.87
CA GLY A 37 4.48 -2.71 24.02
C GLY A 37 5.45 -3.85 23.68
N ILE A 38 5.63 -4.18 22.39
CA ILE A 38 6.50 -5.26 21.92
C ILE A 38 7.95 -4.80 22.01
N VAL A 39 8.80 -5.63 22.60
CA VAL A 39 10.26 -5.43 22.61
C VAL A 39 10.89 -6.17 21.42
N ASP A 40 11.53 -5.42 20.53
CA ASP A 40 12.20 -5.97 19.34
C ASP A 40 13.74 -5.80 19.37
N TYR A 41 14.24 -5.05 20.36
CA TYR A 41 15.66 -4.89 20.64
C TYR A 41 15.86 -4.64 22.13
N ALA A 42 16.73 -5.44 22.77
CA ALA A 42 17.09 -5.23 24.16
C ALA A 42 18.56 -5.54 24.41
N LYS A 43 19.24 -4.64 25.13
CA LYS A 43 20.66 -4.76 25.45
C LYS A 43 20.93 -4.40 26.90
N LYS A 44 21.77 -5.21 27.54
CA LYS A 44 22.44 -4.84 28.78
C LYS A 44 23.67 -4.00 28.43
N LEU A 45 23.63 -2.72 28.81
CA LEU A 45 24.71 -1.78 28.56
C LEU A 45 25.79 -1.84 29.65
N ASP A 46 25.40 -2.11 30.89
CA ASP A 46 26.29 -2.40 32.02
C ASP A 46 25.56 -3.25 33.09
N ASP A 47 26.24 -3.64 34.17
CA ASP A 47 25.58 -4.25 35.32
C ASP A 47 24.54 -3.31 35.93
N GLY A 48 23.27 -3.73 35.85
CA GLY A 48 22.14 -2.92 36.29
C GLY A 48 21.85 -1.72 35.38
N LEU A 49 22.25 -1.74 34.11
CA LEU A 49 21.85 -0.76 33.09
C LEU A 49 21.33 -1.47 31.83
N GLU A 50 20.03 -1.38 31.60
CA GLU A 50 19.34 -2.10 30.54
C GLU A 50 18.59 -1.13 29.63
N LEU A 51 18.66 -1.38 28.32
CA LEU A 51 18.04 -0.60 27.25
C LEU A 51 17.09 -1.50 26.46
N TYR A 52 15.89 -0.99 26.20
CA TYR A 52 14.83 -1.65 25.44
C TYR A 52 14.33 -0.72 24.34
N ARG A 53 14.10 -1.24 23.14
CA ARG A 53 13.31 -0.60 22.09
C ARG A 53 11.93 -1.23 22.12
N VAL A 54 10.90 -0.39 22.24
CA VAL A 54 9.54 -0.81 22.56
C VAL A 54 8.58 -0.18 21.58
N SER A 55 7.72 -0.98 20.96
CA SER A 55 6.69 -0.46 20.06
C SER A 55 5.68 0.42 20.81
N CYS A 56 5.26 1.51 20.19
CA CYS A 56 4.25 2.42 20.73
C CYS A 56 3.42 3.04 19.60
N PRO A 57 2.19 3.51 19.90
CA PRO A 57 1.37 4.19 18.90
C PRO A 57 2.11 5.37 18.27
N ILE A 58 1.75 5.71 17.03
CA ILE A 58 2.23 6.93 16.38
C ILE A 58 1.75 8.16 17.16
N GLY A 59 0.49 8.18 17.58
CA GLY A 59 -0.14 9.29 18.29
C GLY A 59 -1.53 9.58 17.73
N VAL A 60 -1.66 10.65 16.96
CA VAL A 60 -2.91 11.11 16.36
C VAL A 60 -2.89 10.98 14.84
N LEU A 61 -3.85 10.23 14.30
CA LEU A 61 -4.04 10.02 12.87
C LEU A 61 -5.07 11.00 12.32
N LEU A 62 -4.79 11.63 11.19
CA LEU A 62 -5.78 12.35 10.38
C LEU A 62 -6.07 11.55 9.11
N VAL A 63 -7.28 11.02 8.98
CA VAL A 63 -7.68 10.30 7.77
C VAL A 63 -8.67 11.13 6.97
N ILE A 64 -8.29 11.46 5.74
CA ILE A 64 -9.10 12.25 4.81
C ILE A 64 -9.54 11.34 3.67
N PHE A 65 -10.84 11.19 3.46
CA PHE A 65 -11.36 10.22 2.49
C PHE A 65 -12.57 10.72 1.70
N GLU A 66 -12.77 10.13 0.52
CA GLU A 66 -13.86 10.46 -0.41
C GLU A 66 -14.70 9.23 -0.76
N ALA A 67 -16.03 9.39 -0.69
CA ALA A 67 -17.06 8.44 -1.13
C ALA A 67 -16.94 7.01 -0.59
N ARG A 68 -16.35 6.83 0.59
CA ARG A 68 -16.13 5.51 1.23
C ARG A 68 -16.48 5.54 2.72
N PRO A 69 -17.77 5.45 3.09
CA PRO A 69 -18.19 5.51 4.49
C PRO A 69 -17.65 4.36 5.34
N GLU A 70 -17.32 3.21 4.75
CA GLU A 70 -16.70 2.05 5.42
C GLU A 70 -15.33 2.39 6.04
N VAL A 71 -14.62 3.38 5.49
CA VAL A 71 -13.32 3.84 6.01
C VAL A 71 -13.44 4.32 7.45
N VAL A 72 -14.59 4.89 7.84
CA VAL A 72 -14.82 5.37 9.21
C VAL A 72 -14.66 4.23 10.22
N VAL A 73 -15.25 3.08 9.93
CA VAL A 73 -15.25 1.91 10.82
C VAL A 73 -13.91 1.22 10.80
N ASN A 74 -13.34 0.97 9.61
CA ASN A 74 -12.07 0.26 9.47
C ASN A 74 -10.92 1.02 10.16
N ILE A 75 -10.86 2.35 9.97
CA ILE A 75 -9.84 3.18 10.61
C ILE A 75 -10.07 3.28 12.11
N ALA A 76 -11.32 3.40 12.58
CA ALA A 76 -11.60 3.41 14.01
C ALA A 76 -11.12 2.11 14.68
N ALA A 77 -11.43 0.96 14.10
CA ALA A 77 -10.99 -0.34 14.62
C ALA A 77 -9.45 -0.43 14.69
N LEU A 78 -8.76 -0.10 13.59
CA LEU A 78 -7.30 -0.12 13.52
C LEU A 78 -6.65 0.88 14.48
N ALA A 79 -7.16 2.10 14.56
CA ALA A 79 -6.63 3.16 15.43
C ALA A 79 -6.77 2.76 16.90
N ILE A 80 -7.95 2.29 17.33
CA ILE A 80 -8.18 1.80 18.70
C ILE A 80 -7.24 0.65 19.02
N LYS A 81 -7.14 -0.36 18.14
CA LYS A 81 -6.30 -1.54 18.37
C LYS A 81 -4.81 -1.22 18.41
N SER A 82 -4.36 -0.23 17.65
CA SER A 82 -2.96 0.24 17.64
C SER A 82 -2.67 1.34 18.66
N GLY A 83 -3.65 1.70 19.50
CA GLY A 83 -3.50 2.73 20.54
C GLY A 83 -3.37 4.17 20.02
N ASN A 84 -3.82 4.43 18.80
CA ASN A 84 -3.84 5.75 18.18
C ASN A 84 -5.22 6.42 18.32
N ALA A 85 -5.22 7.72 18.58
CA ALA A 85 -6.42 8.53 18.38
C ALA A 85 -6.59 8.83 16.88
N ALA A 86 -7.83 9.07 16.43
CA ALA A 86 -8.09 9.38 15.02
C ALA A 86 -9.07 10.53 14.81
N ILE A 87 -8.74 11.36 13.83
CA ILE A 87 -9.58 12.43 13.29
C ILE A 87 -9.95 12.03 11.86
N LEU A 88 -11.24 11.92 11.59
CA LEU A 88 -11.79 11.41 10.35
C LEU A 88 -12.50 12.53 9.59
N LYS A 89 -12.01 12.86 8.40
CA LYS A 89 -12.58 13.89 7.53
C LYS A 89 -13.08 13.26 6.23
N GLY A 90 -14.36 12.92 6.22
CA GLY A 90 -15.06 12.43 5.03
C GLY A 90 -15.49 13.56 4.08
N GLY A 91 -15.78 13.18 2.84
CA GLY A 91 -16.42 14.03 1.84
C GLY A 91 -17.89 14.34 2.17
N LYS A 92 -18.44 15.39 1.55
CA LYS A 92 -19.81 15.87 1.84
C LYS A 92 -20.88 14.84 1.47
N GLU A 93 -20.60 14.04 0.46
CA GLU A 93 -21.46 12.97 -0.07
C GLU A 93 -21.75 11.86 0.94
N SER A 94 -20.87 11.63 1.92
CA SER A 94 -21.00 10.58 2.94
C SER A 94 -21.30 11.11 4.34
N SER A 95 -21.67 12.39 4.46
CA SER A 95 -21.82 13.09 5.75
C SER A 95 -22.84 12.46 6.71
N HIS A 96 -24.05 12.13 6.23
CA HIS A 96 -25.09 11.52 7.07
C HIS A 96 -24.67 10.12 7.57
N THR A 97 -24.13 9.28 6.67
CA THR A 97 -23.65 7.94 7.03
C THR A 97 -22.50 8.02 8.01
N THR A 98 -21.51 8.87 7.76
CA THR A 98 -20.37 9.11 8.64
C THR A 98 -20.82 9.56 10.03
N GLN A 99 -21.83 10.43 10.11
CA GLN A 99 -22.37 10.88 11.39
C GLN A 99 -23.02 9.74 12.19
N LEU A 100 -23.78 8.86 11.54
CA LEU A 100 -24.39 7.70 12.20
C LEU A 100 -23.32 6.71 12.70
N LEU A 101 -22.33 6.40 11.87
CA LEU A 101 -21.22 5.52 12.23
C LEU A 101 -20.40 6.10 13.39
N SER A 102 -20.10 7.40 13.35
CA SER A 102 -19.40 8.11 14.42
C SER A 102 -20.13 8.03 15.76
N ARG A 103 -21.46 8.22 15.77
CA ARG A 103 -22.27 8.07 16.99
C ARG A 103 -22.25 6.65 17.53
N ALA A 104 -22.30 5.65 16.64
CA ALA A 104 -22.21 4.25 17.06
C ALA A 104 -20.84 3.94 17.69
N ILE A 105 -19.74 4.41 17.08
CA ILE A 105 -18.38 4.26 17.61
C ILE A 105 -18.25 4.96 18.98
N SER A 106 -18.69 6.21 19.09
CA SER A 106 -18.66 6.97 20.33
C SER A 106 -19.49 6.31 21.44
N SER A 107 -20.66 5.76 21.10
CA SER A 107 -21.49 4.98 22.02
C SER A 107 -20.80 3.71 22.49
N GLY A 108 -20.06 3.01 21.62
CA GLY A 108 -19.23 1.88 22.01
C GLY A 108 -18.08 2.28 22.94
N LEU A 109 -17.35 3.35 22.60
CA LEU A 109 -16.25 3.87 23.42
C LEU A 109 -16.71 4.29 24.82
N SER A 110 -17.91 4.87 24.95
CA SER A 110 -18.47 5.30 26.25
C SER A 110 -18.67 4.17 27.27
N GLN A 111 -18.60 2.91 26.83
CA GLN A 111 -18.69 1.72 27.67
C GLN A 111 -17.31 1.20 28.10
N THR A 112 -16.24 1.93 27.78
CA THR A 112 -14.84 1.57 28.06
C THR A 112 -14.17 2.65 28.91
N SER A 113 -12.89 2.46 29.26
CA SER A 113 -12.07 3.49 29.90
C SER A 113 -11.55 4.56 28.93
N LEU A 114 -11.75 4.40 27.62
CA LEU A 114 -11.32 5.36 26.62
C LEU A 114 -12.31 6.54 26.54
N PRO A 115 -11.83 7.77 26.27
CA PRO A 115 -12.72 8.89 25.99
C PRO A 115 -13.65 8.59 24.81
N ASP A 116 -14.89 9.06 24.88
CA ASP A 116 -15.86 9.02 23.78
C ASP A 116 -15.42 9.81 22.53
N THR A 117 -14.43 10.69 22.71
CA THR A 117 -13.76 11.54 21.72
C THR A 117 -12.45 10.95 21.17
N TYR A 118 -12.12 9.70 21.52
CA TYR A 118 -10.89 9.04 21.02
C TYR A 118 -10.87 8.91 19.49
N ILE A 119 -12.05 8.75 18.89
CA ILE A 119 -12.28 8.81 17.46
C ILE A 119 -13.22 9.98 17.16
N GLN A 120 -12.76 10.95 16.36
CA GLN A 120 -13.50 12.17 16.04
C GLN A 120 -13.83 12.23 14.56
N THR A 121 -15.03 12.69 14.22
CA THR A 121 -15.39 12.96 12.82
C THR A 121 -15.62 14.45 12.60
N ILE A 122 -14.96 15.03 11.60
CA ILE A 122 -15.13 16.44 11.24
C ILE A 122 -16.19 16.56 10.15
N GLN A 123 -17.30 17.18 10.51
CA GLN A 123 -18.51 17.29 9.66
C GLN A 123 -18.68 18.67 9.02
N THR A 124 -17.95 19.68 9.50
CA THR A 124 -18.14 21.07 9.08
C THR A 124 -17.51 21.33 7.70
N ARG A 125 -17.79 22.51 7.13
CA ARG A 125 -17.05 23.05 5.97
C ARG A 125 -15.58 23.36 6.28
N ALA A 126 -15.06 23.01 7.46
CA ALA A 126 -13.66 23.20 7.81
C ALA A 126 -12.80 22.74 6.63
N GLU A 127 -12.01 23.67 6.12
CA GLU A 127 -11.17 23.41 4.98
C GLU A 127 -10.13 22.38 5.41
N VAL A 128 -9.90 21.40 4.55
CA VAL A 128 -8.86 20.39 4.78
C VAL A 128 -7.52 21.06 5.12
N SER A 129 -7.23 22.22 4.50
CA SER A 129 -6.07 23.08 4.79
C SER A 129 -5.89 23.36 6.29
N ALA A 130 -6.95 23.76 7.00
CA ALA A 130 -6.84 24.10 8.42
C ALA A 130 -6.43 22.89 9.28
N LEU A 131 -6.75 21.65 8.86
CA LEU A 131 -6.30 20.44 9.55
C LEU A 131 -4.86 20.08 9.18
N LEU A 132 -4.46 20.35 7.95
CA LEU A 132 -3.10 20.11 7.47
C LEU A 132 -2.06 21.04 8.12
N ASP A 133 -2.51 22.14 8.72
CA ASP A 133 -1.69 23.09 9.49
C ASP A 133 -1.51 22.69 10.97
N LEU A 134 -2.16 21.61 11.44
CA LEU A 134 -2.12 21.17 12.84
C LEU A 134 -0.99 20.18 13.13
N ASP A 135 0.21 20.43 12.60
CA ASP A 135 1.39 19.56 12.75
C ASP A 135 1.94 19.46 14.17
N GLN A 136 1.44 20.28 15.11
CA GLN A 136 1.68 20.14 16.53
C GLN A 136 0.83 19.02 17.19
N TYR A 137 -0.32 18.68 16.59
CA TYR A 137 -1.32 17.80 17.20
C TYR A 137 -1.58 16.52 16.41
N ILE A 138 -1.20 16.50 15.14
CA ILE A 138 -1.45 15.40 14.22
C ILE A 138 -0.11 14.86 13.75
N ASP A 139 0.11 13.57 13.99
CA ASP A 139 1.40 12.90 13.76
C ASP A 139 1.47 12.23 12.39
N LEU A 140 0.31 11.88 11.80
CA LEU A 140 0.24 11.24 10.48
C LEU A 140 -1.05 11.59 9.73
N VAL A 141 -0.94 11.95 8.45
CA VAL A 141 -2.08 12.08 7.53
C VAL A 141 -2.17 10.88 6.60
N ILE A 142 -3.36 10.31 6.45
CA ILE A 142 -3.66 9.21 5.52
C ILE A 142 -4.76 9.66 4.55
N PRO A 143 -4.42 10.03 3.31
CA PRO A 143 -5.42 10.33 2.29
C PRO A 143 -5.94 9.06 1.60
N ARG A 144 -7.26 8.91 1.49
CA ARG A 144 -7.95 7.83 0.78
C ARG A 144 -8.94 8.41 -0.25
N GLY A 145 -8.45 8.70 -1.44
CA GLY A 145 -9.26 9.33 -2.49
C GLY A 145 -8.59 9.32 -3.84
N SER A 146 -8.84 10.36 -4.63
CA SER A 146 -8.21 10.55 -5.93
C SER A 146 -6.73 10.92 -5.82
N ASN A 147 -5.96 10.65 -6.88
CA ASN A 147 -4.55 11.06 -7.02
C ASN A 147 -4.39 12.58 -6.80
N ALA A 148 -5.34 13.37 -7.28
CA ALA A 148 -5.36 14.82 -7.09
C ALA A 148 -5.49 15.22 -5.61
N LEU A 149 -6.35 14.55 -4.84
CA LEU A 149 -6.47 14.77 -3.39
C LEU A 149 -5.17 14.43 -2.68
N VAL A 150 -4.58 13.26 -2.96
CA VAL A 150 -3.33 12.82 -2.34
C VAL A 150 -2.20 13.80 -2.61
N LYS A 151 -2.00 14.18 -3.88
CA LYS A 151 -0.98 15.16 -4.30
C LYS A 151 -1.22 16.52 -3.66
N ASN A 152 -2.47 16.96 -3.57
CA ASN A 152 -2.79 18.21 -2.89
C ASN A 152 -2.41 18.17 -1.40
N ILE A 153 -2.74 17.10 -0.69
CA ILE A 153 -2.38 16.95 0.73
C ILE A 153 -0.86 16.93 0.90
N GLN A 154 -0.15 16.09 0.14
CA GLN A 154 1.31 15.97 0.18
C GLN A 154 2.02 17.32 -0.04
N ASN A 155 1.49 18.18 -0.92
CA ASN A 155 2.09 19.47 -1.23
C ASN A 155 1.76 20.58 -0.23
N ASN A 156 0.78 20.39 0.66
CA ASN A 156 0.22 21.45 1.52
C ASN A 156 0.26 21.12 3.01
N THR A 157 1.10 20.17 3.46
CA THR A 157 1.24 19.87 4.89
C THR A 157 2.68 19.61 5.28
N ARG A 158 3.01 19.90 6.54
CA ARG A 158 4.27 19.47 7.19
C ARG A 158 4.13 18.13 7.92
N ILE A 159 2.89 17.68 8.12
CA ILE A 159 2.62 16.40 8.77
C ILE A 159 3.07 15.27 7.83
N PRO A 160 3.75 14.22 8.33
CA PRO A 160 4.03 13.05 7.52
C PRO A 160 2.77 12.51 6.84
N VAL A 161 2.86 12.20 5.55
CA VAL A 161 1.74 11.67 4.76
C VAL A 161 2.04 10.24 4.36
N MET A 162 1.14 9.32 4.70
CA MET A 162 1.22 7.92 4.31
C MET A 162 0.13 7.60 3.28
N GLY A 163 0.55 7.16 2.10
CA GLY A 163 -0.34 6.75 1.02
C GLY A 163 0.43 6.56 -0.28
N HIS A 164 -0.32 6.49 -1.38
CA HIS A 164 0.24 6.49 -2.72
C HIS A 164 -0.53 7.48 -3.59
N ALA A 165 0.18 8.15 -4.49
CA ALA A 165 -0.41 9.16 -5.35
C ALA A 165 -0.79 8.61 -6.73
N ASP A 166 -0.16 7.53 -7.19
CA ASP A 166 -0.39 6.93 -8.51
C ASP A 166 -0.20 5.39 -8.43
N GLY A 167 -0.83 4.66 -9.34
CA GLY A 167 -0.86 3.18 -9.40
C GLY A 167 -0.30 2.59 -10.70
N LEU A 168 0.87 3.04 -11.15
CA LEU A 168 1.53 2.57 -12.38
C LEU A 168 2.26 1.24 -12.12
N CYS A 169 1.51 0.14 -12.22
CA CYS A 169 2.03 -1.21 -12.01
C CYS A 169 2.45 -1.88 -13.33
N ASN A 170 3.50 -2.70 -13.29
CA ASN A 170 4.05 -3.38 -14.45
C ASN A 170 4.04 -4.91 -14.28
N VAL A 171 3.82 -5.64 -15.37
CA VAL A 171 4.09 -7.08 -15.45
C VAL A 171 5.13 -7.33 -16.54
N TYR A 172 6.22 -8.01 -16.21
CA TYR A 172 7.27 -8.41 -17.15
C TYR A 172 7.18 -9.89 -17.49
N LEU A 173 7.07 -10.20 -18.78
CA LEU A 173 7.18 -11.56 -19.32
C LEU A 173 8.63 -11.83 -19.72
N ASP A 174 9.31 -12.60 -18.89
CA ASP A 174 10.69 -13.00 -19.07
C ASP A 174 10.87 -14.03 -20.21
N GLU A 175 12.09 -14.22 -20.69
CA GLU A 175 12.39 -15.18 -21.77
C GLU A 175 11.97 -16.62 -21.47
N SER A 176 11.96 -17.01 -20.18
CA SER A 176 11.55 -18.34 -19.73
C SER A 176 10.06 -18.45 -19.37
N ALA A 177 9.27 -17.40 -19.59
CA ALA A 177 7.86 -17.36 -19.23
C ALA A 177 7.05 -18.49 -19.89
N LYS A 178 6.21 -19.17 -19.12
CA LYS A 178 5.24 -20.14 -19.64
C LYS A 178 3.94 -19.47 -20.02
N VAL A 179 3.41 -19.86 -21.19
CA VAL A 179 2.16 -19.33 -21.78
C VAL A 179 1.00 -19.32 -20.77
N GLU A 180 0.74 -20.46 -20.13
CA GLU A 180 -0.40 -20.60 -19.20
C GLU A 180 -0.29 -19.62 -18.02
N LYS A 181 0.88 -19.50 -17.41
CA LYS A 181 1.12 -18.56 -16.30
C LYS A 181 1.01 -17.12 -16.76
N ALA A 182 1.62 -16.78 -17.89
CA ALA A 182 1.59 -15.43 -18.45
C ALA A 182 0.15 -14.97 -18.73
N VAL A 183 -0.67 -15.81 -19.37
CA VAL A 183 -2.08 -15.50 -19.64
C VAL A 183 -2.83 -15.26 -18.34
N ARG A 184 -2.75 -16.19 -17.38
CA ARG A 184 -3.49 -16.09 -16.11
C ARG A 184 -3.09 -14.85 -15.30
N VAL A 185 -1.79 -14.61 -15.13
CA VAL A 185 -1.27 -13.51 -14.32
C VAL A 185 -1.61 -12.16 -14.95
N VAL A 186 -1.37 -11.99 -16.25
CA VAL A 186 -1.55 -10.69 -16.92
C VAL A 186 -3.04 -10.33 -17.03
N VAL A 187 -3.90 -11.29 -17.39
CA VAL A 187 -5.34 -11.06 -17.50
C VAL A 187 -5.91 -10.69 -16.13
N ASP A 188 -5.64 -11.48 -15.09
CA ASP A 188 -6.12 -11.18 -13.74
C ASP A 188 -5.64 -9.81 -13.24
N SER A 189 -4.36 -9.49 -13.48
CA SER A 189 -3.76 -8.21 -13.09
C SER A 189 -4.47 -7.00 -13.71
N LYS A 190 -5.12 -7.15 -14.88
CA LYS A 190 -5.81 -6.06 -15.58
C LYS A 190 -7.33 -6.08 -15.37
N THR A 191 -7.94 -7.26 -15.36
CA THR A 191 -9.41 -7.39 -15.52
C THR A 191 -10.17 -7.65 -14.23
N ASP A 192 -9.51 -8.09 -13.15
CA ASP A 192 -10.17 -8.31 -11.84
C ASP A 192 -10.84 -7.04 -11.33
N TYR A 193 -10.09 -5.93 -11.31
CA TYR A 193 -10.62 -4.62 -10.95
C TYR A 193 -9.81 -3.49 -11.63
N PRO A 194 -10.14 -3.10 -12.88
CA PRO A 194 -9.31 -2.21 -13.70
C PRO A 194 -9.08 -0.81 -13.11
N SER A 195 -9.95 -0.35 -12.20
CA SER A 195 -9.81 0.95 -11.54
C SER A 195 -9.13 0.88 -10.16
N ALA A 196 -8.50 -0.26 -9.82
CA ALA A 196 -7.67 -0.40 -8.63
C ALA A 196 -6.26 0.13 -8.90
N CYS A 197 -5.63 0.72 -7.89
CA CYS A 197 -4.27 1.28 -7.97
C CYS A 197 -3.16 0.22 -8.15
N ASN A 198 -3.47 -1.05 -7.93
CA ASN A 198 -2.55 -2.17 -8.15
C ASN A 198 -2.91 -2.97 -9.43
N SER A 199 -3.81 -2.46 -10.27
CA SER A 199 -4.06 -3.02 -11.59
C SER A 199 -2.84 -2.77 -12.48
N VAL A 200 -2.46 -3.74 -13.32
CA VAL A 200 -1.37 -3.53 -14.28
C VAL A 200 -1.75 -2.45 -15.30
N GLU A 201 -0.80 -1.56 -15.60
CA GLU A 201 -0.94 -0.49 -16.61
C GLU A 201 0.06 -0.64 -17.76
N ASN A 202 1.19 -1.32 -17.52
CA ASN A 202 2.19 -1.65 -18.53
C ASN A 202 2.50 -3.16 -18.53
N LEU A 203 2.48 -3.77 -19.71
CA LEU A 203 2.98 -5.11 -19.97
C LEU A 203 4.33 -5.02 -20.70
N LEU A 204 5.37 -5.54 -20.06
CA LEU A 204 6.73 -5.56 -20.59
C LEU A 204 7.03 -6.96 -21.13
N LEU A 205 7.53 -7.05 -22.35
CA LEU A 205 7.79 -8.31 -23.04
C LEU A 205 9.28 -8.47 -23.30
N HIS A 206 9.85 -9.61 -22.95
CA HIS A 206 11.15 -9.98 -23.52
C HIS A 206 11.01 -10.24 -25.03
N THR A 207 11.99 -9.80 -25.84
CA THR A 207 11.96 -9.98 -27.31
C THR A 207 11.75 -11.44 -27.73
N SER A 208 12.29 -12.41 -26.98
CA SER A 208 12.17 -13.84 -27.28
C SER A 208 10.74 -14.39 -27.12
N VAL A 209 9.86 -13.70 -26.39
CA VAL A 209 8.49 -14.18 -26.15
C VAL A 209 7.48 -13.69 -27.19
N LEU A 210 7.89 -12.76 -28.07
CA LEU A 210 7.06 -12.22 -29.14
C LEU A 210 6.42 -13.28 -30.05
N PRO A 211 7.12 -14.34 -30.51
CA PRO A 211 6.53 -15.33 -31.40
C PRO A 211 5.77 -16.45 -30.68
N THR A 212 5.88 -16.57 -29.35
CA THR A 212 5.40 -17.74 -28.59
C THR A 212 4.35 -17.38 -27.55
N VAL A 213 4.72 -16.62 -26.52
CA VAL A 213 3.85 -16.32 -25.37
C VAL A 213 2.94 -15.13 -25.66
N TRP A 214 3.50 -14.08 -26.26
CA TRP A 214 2.79 -12.83 -26.50
C TRP A 214 1.46 -13.00 -27.27
N PRO A 215 1.38 -13.81 -28.35
CA PRO A 215 0.14 -13.95 -29.13
C PRO A 215 -1.04 -14.49 -28.30
N GLU A 216 -0.78 -15.47 -27.44
CA GLU A 216 -1.81 -16.07 -26.59
C GLU A 216 -2.24 -15.11 -25.47
N VAL A 217 -1.31 -14.34 -24.89
CA VAL A 217 -1.62 -13.29 -23.90
C VAL A 217 -2.47 -12.19 -24.53
N ALA A 218 -2.07 -11.68 -25.71
CA ALA A 218 -2.82 -10.66 -26.43
C ALA A 218 -4.23 -11.13 -26.77
N LYS A 219 -4.38 -12.37 -27.24
CA LYS A 219 -5.69 -12.97 -27.55
C LYS A 219 -6.60 -13.03 -26.33
N ALA A 220 -6.08 -13.42 -25.18
CA ALA A 220 -6.86 -13.47 -23.95
C ALA A 220 -7.30 -12.08 -23.49
N LEU A 221 -6.38 -11.09 -23.53
CA LEU A 221 -6.67 -9.69 -23.16
C LEU A 221 -7.72 -9.06 -24.08
N VAL A 222 -7.57 -9.19 -25.39
CA VAL A 222 -8.54 -8.69 -26.38
C VAL A 222 -9.91 -9.37 -26.21
N SER A 223 -9.94 -10.67 -25.92
CA SER A 223 -11.18 -11.39 -25.65
C SER A 223 -11.88 -10.90 -24.37
N ALA A 224 -11.10 -10.38 -23.41
CA ALA A 224 -11.61 -9.73 -22.20
C ALA A 224 -11.96 -8.24 -22.41
N GLY A 225 -11.86 -7.73 -23.64
CA GLY A 225 -12.19 -6.34 -24.00
C GLY A 225 -11.10 -5.31 -23.67
N VAL A 226 -9.88 -5.76 -23.40
CA VAL A 226 -8.74 -4.87 -23.13
C VAL A 226 -8.23 -4.25 -24.44
N GLN A 227 -8.09 -2.92 -24.45
CA GLN A 227 -7.40 -2.17 -25.48
C GLN A 227 -5.89 -2.22 -25.22
N LEU A 228 -5.13 -2.65 -26.23
CA LEU A 228 -3.68 -2.77 -26.17
C LEU A 228 -3.04 -1.63 -26.97
N LEU A 229 -2.21 -0.84 -26.28
CA LEU A 229 -1.37 0.18 -26.89
C LEU A 229 0.02 -0.45 -27.09
N CYS A 230 0.34 -0.87 -28.30
CA CYS A 230 1.52 -1.66 -28.62
C CYS A 230 2.65 -0.83 -29.23
N ASP A 231 3.88 -1.12 -28.81
CA ASP A 231 5.08 -0.74 -29.57
C ASP A 231 5.17 -1.47 -30.92
N GLU A 232 6.04 -1.01 -31.82
CA GLU A 232 6.16 -1.57 -33.16
C GLU A 232 6.46 -3.09 -33.17
N PRO A 233 7.42 -3.61 -32.38
CA PRO A 233 7.69 -5.05 -32.34
C PRO A 233 6.51 -5.89 -31.86
N SER A 234 5.84 -5.50 -30.77
CA SER A 234 4.69 -6.26 -30.25
C SER A 234 3.50 -6.20 -31.20
N LEU A 235 3.26 -5.08 -31.87
CA LEU A 235 2.20 -4.94 -32.88
C LEU A 235 2.49 -5.79 -34.13
N LYS A 236 3.73 -5.79 -34.61
CA LYS A 236 4.16 -6.60 -35.77
C LYS A 236 4.03 -8.10 -35.50
N ALA A 237 4.37 -8.54 -34.29
CA ALA A 237 4.24 -9.94 -33.89
C ALA A 237 2.79 -10.44 -34.00
N LEU A 238 1.80 -9.60 -33.67
CA LEU A 238 0.38 -9.97 -33.73
C LEU A 238 -0.21 -9.89 -35.14
N THR A 239 0.19 -8.91 -35.95
CA THR A 239 -0.32 -8.76 -37.34
C THR A 239 0.14 -9.87 -38.29
N THR A 240 1.19 -10.59 -37.92
CA THR A 240 1.72 -11.73 -38.68
C THR A 240 0.96 -13.03 -38.40
N ILE A 241 0.20 -13.10 -37.30
CA ILE A 241 -0.50 -14.32 -36.87
C ILE A 241 -1.95 -14.27 -37.35
N TYR A 242 -2.26 -15.07 -38.37
CA TYR A 242 -3.59 -15.18 -38.96
C TYR A 242 -4.36 -16.40 -38.43
N PRO A 243 -5.70 -16.31 -38.25
CA PRO A 243 -6.53 -15.12 -38.37
C PRO A 243 -6.57 -14.32 -37.05
N PRO A 244 -6.54 -12.98 -37.09
CA PRO A 244 -6.82 -12.17 -35.92
C PRO A 244 -8.25 -12.49 -35.43
N ALA A 245 -8.44 -12.72 -34.14
CA ALA A 245 -9.81 -12.86 -33.61
C ALA A 245 -10.62 -11.61 -33.98
N GLN A 246 -11.94 -11.74 -34.18
CA GLN A 246 -12.83 -10.71 -34.73
C GLN A 246 -12.73 -9.30 -34.11
N ASN A 247 -12.13 -9.18 -32.91
CA ASN A 247 -12.00 -7.93 -32.15
C ASN A 247 -10.57 -7.36 -32.09
N PHE A 248 -9.55 -8.02 -32.68
CA PHE A 248 -8.16 -7.53 -32.62
C PHE A 248 -7.99 -6.19 -33.35
N SER A 249 -8.64 -6.00 -34.50
CA SER A 249 -8.52 -4.77 -35.29
C SER A 249 -9.09 -3.53 -34.59
N THR A 250 -9.99 -3.71 -33.62
CA THR A 250 -10.60 -2.62 -32.84
C THR A 250 -9.94 -2.39 -31.49
N HIS A 251 -9.11 -3.31 -31.02
CA HIS A 251 -8.48 -3.25 -29.70
C HIS A 251 -6.95 -3.14 -29.74
N LEU A 252 -6.32 -3.27 -30.91
CA LEU A 252 -4.89 -3.01 -31.07
C LEU A 252 -4.66 -1.60 -31.62
N HIS A 253 -3.85 -0.82 -30.92
CA HIS A 253 -3.45 0.52 -31.34
C HIS A 253 -1.93 0.67 -31.20
N PRO A 254 -1.26 1.43 -32.08
CA PRO A 254 0.11 1.82 -31.84
C PRO A 254 0.18 2.76 -30.62
N ILE A 255 1.30 2.71 -29.90
CA ILE A 255 1.57 3.68 -28.84
C ILE A 255 1.68 5.10 -29.42
N PRO A 256 1.17 6.13 -28.71
CA PRO A 256 1.34 7.53 -29.10
C PRO A 256 2.81 7.90 -29.30
N ALA A 257 3.09 8.77 -30.27
CA ALA A 257 4.45 9.15 -30.62
C ALA A 257 5.25 9.82 -29.48
N ASP A 258 4.57 10.33 -28.44
CA ASP A 258 5.17 10.94 -27.26
C ASP A 258 5.46 9.94 -26.12
N HIS A 259 5.10 8.66 -26.30
CA HIS A 259 5.24 7.59 -25.30
C HIS A 259 4.56 7.86 -23.94
N SER A 260 3.62 8.82 -23.88
CA SER A 260 2.91 9.20 -22.66
C SER A 260 2.12 8.06 -22.02
N SER A 261 1.75 7.04 -22.80
CA SER A 261 1.01 5.87 -22.32
C SER A 261 1.77 5.04 -21.28
N TYR A 262 3.11 5.10 -21.25
CA TYR A 262 3.91 4.35 -20.27
C TYR A 262 3.88 4.95 -18.86
N THR A 263 3.49 6.22 -18.75
CA THR A 263 3.38 6.95 -17.47
C THR A 263 1.94 7.33 -17.15
N THR A 264 0.97 6.82 -17.92
CA THR A 264 -0.47 7.09 -17.74
C THR A 264 -1.12 5.95 -16.98
N GLU A 265 -1.74 6.26 -15.85
CA GLU A 265 -2.59 5.32 -15.10
C GLU A 265 -3.99 5.34 -15.75
N HIS A 266 -4.33 4.30 -16.50
CA HIS A 266 -5.54 4.28 -17.34
C HIS A 266 -6.82 4.02 -16.54
N LEU A 267 -6.73 3.30 -15.41
CA LEU A 267 -7.86 2.96 -14.53
C LEU A 267 -9.06 2.35 -15.26
N SER A 268 -8.79 1.66 -16.36
CA SER A 268 -9.77 1.13 -17.31
C SER A 268 -9.20 -0.09 -18.03
N LEU A 269 -9.97 -0.69 -18.95
CA LEU A 269 -9.53 -1.82 -19.78
C LEU A 269 -8.61 -1.34 -20.92
N THR A 270 -7.54 -0.65 -20.56
CA THR A 270 -6.45 -0.21 -21.44
C THR A 270 -5.12 -0.66 -20.83
N LEU A 271 -4.19 -1.13 -21.67
CA LEU A 271 -2.88 -1.64 -21.27
C LEU A 271 -1.82 -1.24 -22.29
N SER A 272 -0.75 -0.60 -21.83
CA SER A 272 0.42 -0.28 -22.67
C SER A 272 1.34 -1.51 -22.77
N VAL A 273 1.94 -1.75 -23.93
CA VAL A 273 2.78 -2.91 -24.21
C VAL A 273 4.12 -2.46 -24.79
N LEU A 274 5.21 -2.85 -24.12
CA LEU A 274 6.58 -2.51 -24.51
C LEU A 274 7.44 -3.76 -24.62
N THR A 275 8.19 -3.87 -25.71
CA THR A 275 9.18 -4.92 -25.93
C THR A 275 10.56 -4.47 -25.45
N LEU A 276 11.24 -5.30 -24.68
CA LEU A 276 12.56 -5.05 -24.10
C LEU A 276 13.53 -6.21 -24.39
N PRO A 277 14.82 -5.92 -24.57
CA PRO A 277 15.79 -6.93 -25.00
C PRO A 277 16.31 -7.82 -23.86
N SER A 278 16.05 -7.48 -22.59
CA SER A 278 16.62 -8.18 -21.44
C SER A 278 15.92 -7.85 -20.12
N LEU A 279 16.11 -8.69 -19.09
CA LEU A 279 15.66 -8.42 -17.73
C LEU A 279 16.26 -7.12 -17.12
N PRO A 280 17.58 -6.83 -17.25
CA PRO A 280 18.11 -5.54 -16.82
C PRO A 280 17.39 -4.32 -17.42
N SER A 281 17.01 -4.38 -18.70
CA SER A 281 16.24 -3.31 -19.34
C SER A 281 14.83 -3.20 -18.75
N ALA A 282 14.19 -4.32 -18.38
CA ALA A 282 12.90 -4.31 -17.71
C ALA A 282 13.00 -3.68 -16.31
N ILE A 283 14.00 -4.05 -15.52
CA ILE A 283 14.24 -3.44 -14.20
C ILE A 283 14.49 -1.94 -14.32
N GLN A 284 15.32 -1.51 -15.29
CA GLN A 284 15.59 -0.10 -15.54
C GLN A 284 14.32 0.67 -15.93
N PHE A 285 13.51 0.10 -16.82
CA PHE A 285 12.25 0.72 -17.24
C PHE A 285 11.29 0.87 -16.05
N ILE A 286 11.08 -0.19 -15.27
CA ILE A 286 10.18 -0.19 -14.12
C ILE A 286 10.63 0.88 -13.11
N ASN A 287 11.91 0.91 -12.74
CA ASN A 287 12.41 1.89 -11.78
C ASN A 287 12.32 3.34 -12.27
N ALA A 288 12.21 3.56 -13.59
CA ALA A 288 12.08 4.90 -14.18
C ALA A 288 10.61 5.34 -14.41
N HIS A 289 9.67 4.41 -14.53
CA HIS A 289 8.28 4.71 -14.95
C HIS A 289 7.20 4.19 -13.99
N SER A 290 7.51 3.22 -13.13
CA SER A 290 6.60 2.73 -12.10
C SER A 290 6.29 3.81 -11.08
N SER A 291 5.11 3.74 -10.46
CA SER A 291 4.81 4.53 -9.26
C SER A 291 5.40 3.90 -7.99
N HIS A 292 6.25 2.88 -8.16
CA HIS A 292 6.84 2.06 -7.11
C HIS A 292 5.79 1.35 -6.25
N HIS A 293 4.63 1.03 -6.83
CA HIS A 293 3.52 0.36 -6.18
C HIS A 293 3.69 -1.15 -6.18
N THR A 294 3.39 -1.81 -7.30
CA THR A 294 3.47 -3.28 -7.41
C THR A 294 3.91 -3.67 -8.80
N ASP A 295 4.94 -4.49 -8.88
CA ASP A 295 5.50 -4.95 -10.15
C ASP A 295 5.76 -6.45 -10.10
N SER A 296 5.43 -7.17 -11.17
CA SER A 296 5.57 -8.62 -11.23
C SER A 296 6.43 -9.07 -12.39
N ILE A 297 7.14 -10.18 -12.21
CA ILE A 297 7.76 -10.95 -13.28
C ILE A 297 7.03 -12.29 -13.46
N VAL A 298 6.89 -12.75 -14.69
CA VAL A 298 6.49 -14.13 -15.01
C VAL A 298 7.70 -14.82 -15.64
N THR A 299 8.24 -15.82 -14.95
CA THR A 299 9.50 -16.50 -15.31
C THR A 299 9.55 -17.91 -14.69
N GLU A 300 10.25 -18.84 -15.35
CA GLU A 300 10.62 -20.13 -14.77
C GLU A 300 12.08 -20.17 -14.31
N ASP A 301 12.86 -19.11 -14.57
CA ASP A 301 14.22 -18.96 -14.10
C ASP A 301 14.26 -18.32 -12.70
N THR A 302 14.69 -19.11 -11.71
CA THR A 302 14.87 -18.68 -10.33
C THR A 302 15.89 -17.54 -10.19
N ALA A 303 16.92 -17.50 -11.04
CA ALA A 303 17.91 -16.43 -11.02
C ALA A 303 17.31 -15.12 -11.53
N ALA A 304 16.56 -15.15 -12.63
CA ALA A 304 15.80 -14.02 -13.14
C ALA A 304 14.78 -13.50 -12.11
N ALA A 305 14.03 -14.40 -11.48
CA ALA A 305 13.08 -14.05 -10.41
C ALA A 305 13.76 -13.31 -9.25
N SER A 306 14.89 -13.85 -8.75
CA SER A 306 15.64 -13.22 -7.66
C SER A 306 16.23 -11.87 -8.06
N ALA A 307 16.78 -11.77 -9.27
CA ALA A 307 17.33 -10.53 -9.79
C ALA A 307 16.25 -9.44 -9.95
N PHE A 308 15.05 -9.82 -10.44
CA PHE A 308 13.92 -8.91 -10.54
C PHE A 308 13.48 -8.39 -9.17
N CYS A 309 13.19 -9.27 -8.21
CA CYS A 309 12.70 -8.86 -6.89
C CYS A 309 13.71 -8.00 -6.11
N ARG A 310 15.01 -8.19 -6.35
CA ARG A 310 16.08 -7.38 -5.72
C ARG A 310 16.37 -6.08 -6.47
N GLY A 311 16.16 -6.05 -7.79
CA GLY A 311 16.48 -4.92 -8.64
C GLY A 311 15.36 -3.91 -8.80
N VAL A 312 14.10 -4.36 -8.73
CA VAL A 312 12.92 -3.49 -8.79
C VAL A 312 12.64 -2.87 -7.43
N ASP A 313 12.55 -1.55 -7.40
CA ASP A 313 12.39 -0.76 -6.18
C ASP A 313 10.92 -0.34 -5.99
N SER A 314 10.04 -1.32 -5.86
CA SER A 314 8.61 -1.13 -5.64
C SER A 314 8.19 -1.67 -4.29
N ALA A 315 7.04 -1.23 -3.79
CA ALA A 315 6.51 -1.69 -2.51
C ALA A 315 6.17 -3.19 -2.52
N GLY A 316 5.71 -3.71 -3.66
CA GLY A 316 5.56 -5.15 -3.90
C GLY A 316 6.32 -5.58 -5.16
N THR A 317 7.14 -6.63 -5.04
CA THR A 317 7.77 -7.32 -6.17
C THR A 317 7.35 -8.78 -6.19
N PHE A 318 6.67 -9.20 -7.25
CA PHE A 318 6.03 -10.51 -7.34
C PHE A 318 6.64 -11.40 -8.42
N VAL A 319 6.54 -12.71 -8.23
CA VAL A 319 6.99 -13.72 -9.19
C VAL A 319 5.83 -14.65 -9.47
N ASN A 320 5.43 -14.75 -10.74
CA ASN A 320 4.34 -15.60 -11.21
C ASN A 320 3.00 -15.36 -10.47
N ALA A 321 2.76 -14.14 -10.00
CA ALA A 321 1.57 -13.76 -9.26
C ALA A 321 1.01 -12.43 -9.76
N SER A 322 -0.31 -12.28 -9.69
CA SER A 322 -1.01 -11.08 -10.12
C SER A 322 -0.63 -9.86 -9.25
N THR A 323 -0.50 -8.69 -9.86
CA THR A 323 -0.28 -7.43 -9.11
C THR A 323 -1.43 -7.12 -8.16
N ARG A 324 -2.62 -7.68 -8.44
CA ARG A 324 -3.81 -7.54 -7.60
C ARG A 324 -3.63 -8.10 -6.19
N PHE A 325 -2.68 -9.01 -5.97
CA PHE A 325 -2.42 -9.54 -4.62
C PHE A 325 -1.90 -8.48 -3.63
N ALA A 326 -1.42 -7.31 -4.10
CA ALA A 326 -1.00 -6.21 -3.23
C ALA A 326 -2.20 -5.56 -2.52
N ASP A 327 -2.67 -6.18 -1.46
CA ASP A 327 -3.85 -5.81 -0.66
C ASP A 327 -3.70 -6.41 0.74
N GLY A 328 -4.02 -5.63 1.78
CA GLY A 328 -3.78 -6.04 3.17
C GLY A 328 -4.57 -7.25 3.60
N PHE A 329 -5.81 -7.42 3.13
CA PHE A 329 -6.60 -8.63 3.42
C PHE A 329 -5.95 -9.85 2.76
N ARG A 330 -5.55 -9.73 1.48
CA ARG A 330 -4.85 -10.80 0.75
C ARG A 330 -3.49 -11.16 1.36
N TYR A 331 -2.84 -10.21 2.05
CA TYR A 331 -1.60 -10.44 2.79
C TYR A 331 -1.81 -11.05 4.18
N GLY A 332 -3.06 -11.15 4.65
CA GLY A 332 -3.39 -11.68 5.97
C GLY A 332 -3.31 -10.65 7.09
N PHE A 333 -3.40 -9.36 6.79
CA PHE A 333 -3.42 -8.27 7.80
C PHE A 333 -4.82 -8.04 8.39
N GLY A 334 -5.84 -8.80 7.95
CA GLY A 334 -7.24 -8.58 8.27
C GLY A 334 -7.81 -7.37 7.52
N THR A 335 -7.40 -6.16 7.89
CA THR A 335 -7.77 -4.92 7.20
C THR A 335 -6.55 -4.03 7.00
N GLU A 336 -6.66 -3.06 6.09
CA GLU A 336 -5.64 -2.07 5.82
C GLU A 336 -6.14 -0.63 5.95
N VAL A 337 -5.22 0.23 6.35
CA VAL A 337 -5.37 1.69 6.35
C VAL A 337 -5.24 2.24 4.94
N GLY A 338 -4.56 1.52 4.05
CA GLY A 338 -4.27 1.86 2.67
C GLY A 338 -2.93 1.25 2.25
N ILE A 339 -2.44 1.68 1.08
CA ILE A 339 -1.14 1.25 0.54
C ILE A 339 -0.18 2.44 0.55
N SER A 340 1.05 2.22 0.96
CA SER A 340 2.11 3.22 0.97
C SER A 340 3.18 2.89 -0.07
N THR A 341 3.52 3.86 -0.93
CA THR A 341 4.71 3.76 -1.79
C THR A 341 5.91 4.52 -1.22
N GLY A 342 5.74 5.14 -0.04
CA GLY A 342 6.81 5.81 0.69
C GLY A 342 7.94 4.86 1.07
N ARG A 343 9.16 5.40 1.15
CA ARG A 343 10.37 4.63 1.50
C ARG A 343 10.72 4.68 2.99
N ILE A 344 9.93 5.40 3.78
CA ILE A 344 10.15 5.63 5.21
C ILE A 344 8.94 5.07 5.96
N HIS A 345 9.19 4.51 7.14
CA HIS A 345 8.19 3.96 8.06
C HIS A 345 7.52 2.67 7.56
N ALA A 346 6.46 2.78 6.74
CA ALA A 346 5.72 1.63 6.22
C ALA A 346 5.59 1.70 4.69
N ARG A 347 5.74 0.56 4.02
CA ARG A 347 5.74 0.41 2.56
C ARG A 347 4.96 -0.83 2.14
N GLY A 348 4.07 -0.69 1.17
CA GLY A 348 3.09 -1.71 0.77
C GLY A 348 1.75 -1.52 1.48
N PRO A 349 0.86 -2.54 1.49
CA PRO A 349 -0.33 -2.54 2.32
C PRO A 349 0.01 -2.27 3.79
N VAL A 350 -0.74 -1.37 4.43
CA VAL A 350 -0.46 -0.91 5.80
C VAL A 350 -1.53 -1.43 6.75
N GLY A 351 -1.18 -2.45 7.55
CA GLY A 351 -1.97 -2.96 8.66
C GLY A 351 -1.61 -2.32 10.00
N LEU A 352 -1.84 -3.03 11.11
CA LEU A 352 -1.57 -2.56 12.48
C LEU A 352 -0.10 -2.18 12.74
N GLU A 353 0.85 -2.97 12.21
CA GLU A 353 2.28 -2.71 12.39
C GLU A 353 2.70 -1.36 11.79
N GLY A 354 2.05 -0.94 10.70
CA GLY A 354 2.29 0.36 10.09
C GLY A 354 1.70 1.54 10.86
N LEU A 355 0.94 1.29 11.93
CA LEU A 355 0.36 2.31 12.82
C LEU A 355 1.09 2.42 14.17
N VAL A 356 2.20 1.71 14.35
CA VAL A 356 3.06 1.82 15.52
C VAL A 356 4.47 2.22 15.12
N ILE A 357 5.14 2.98 15.97
CA ILE A 357 6.57 3.28 15.91
C ILE A 357 7.25 2.63 17.11
N TYR A 358 8.46 3.06 17.46
CA TYR A 358 9.14 2.62 18.66
C TYR A 358 9.74 3.78 19.44
N LYS A 359 9.98 3.55 20.73
CA LYS A 359 10.80 4.41 21.58
C LYS A 359 11.78 3.59 22.40
N TYR A 360 12.84 4.23 22.88
CA TYR A 360 13.82 3.60 23.74
C TYR A 360 13.48 3.86 25.21
N MET A 361 13.47 2.80 26.01
CA MET A 361 13.33 2.85 27.46
C MET A 361 14.60 2.31 28.10
N MET A 362 15.12 3.02 29.10
CA MET A 362 16.33 2.62 29.80
C MET A 362 16.07 2.61 31.30
N LYS A 363 16.53 1.56 31.99
CA LYS A 363 16.45 1.46 33.45
C LYS A 363 17.82 1.21 34.03
N SER A 364 18.12 1.98 35.08
CA SER A 364 19.28 1.78 35.94
C SER A 364 18.80 1.23 37.28
N THR A 365 19.41 0.14 37.75
CA THR A 365 19.27 -0.38 39.12
C THR A 365 20.49 -0.06 39.99
N GLY A 366 21.47 0.70 39.47
CA GLY A 366 22.62 1.16 40.24
C GLY A 366 22.20 2.14 41.34
N GLU A 367 22.77 1.98 42.53
CA GLU A 367 22.43 2.75 43.75
C GLU A 367 22.53 4.28 43.54
N LYS A 368 23.52 4.74 42.76
CA LYS A 368 23.75 6.16 42.44
C LYS A 368 23.25 6.55 41.05
N GLY A 369 22.57 5.64 40.35
CA GLY A 369 22.30 5.77 38.92
C GLY A 369 23.55 5.54 38.05
N HIS A 370 23.34 5.58 36.73
CA HIS A 370 24.41 5.52 35.73
C HIS A 370 24.54 6.88 35.05
N ILE A 371 25.78 7.37 34.89
CA ILE A 371 26.06 8.61 34.16
C ILE A 371 26.96 8.34 32.96
N ALA A 372 26.69 9.02 31.85
CA ALA A 372 27.42 8.80 30.59
C ALA A 372 28.93 9.11 30.72
N SER A 373 29.30 10.06 31.60
CA SER A 373 30.69 10.47 31.80
C SER A 373 31.56 9.39 32.43
N GLU A 374 30.99 8.34 33.04
CA GLU A 374 31.76 7.21 33.57
C GLU A 374 32.19 6.22 32.49
N PHE A 375 31.61 6.31 31.29
CA PHE A 375 31.89 5.40 30.19
C PHE A 375 32.90 5.99 29.21
N GLY A 376 33.72 5.14 28.59
CA GLY A 376 34.71 5.57 27.59
C GLY A 376 35.96 4.69 27.54
N THR A 377 36.99 5.18 26.86
CA THR A 377 38.26 4.46 26.63
C THR A 377 39.41 4.91 27.54
N GLY A 378 39.22 5.97 28.32
CA GLY A 378 40.25 6.54 29.21
C GLY A 378 40.44 5.81 30.53
N VAL A 379 41.50 6.16 31.27
CA VAL A 379 41.79 5.62 32.61
C VAL A 379 40.63 5.91 33.55
N GLY A 380 40.16 4.88 34.27
CA GLY A 380 39.04 4.99 35.20
C GLY A 380 37.65 4.99 34.53
N LYS A 381 37.55 4.82 33.21
CA LYS A 381 36.26 4.69 32.51
C LYS A 381 35.80 3.23 32.45
N ARG A 382 34.49 3.02 32.59
CA ARG A 382 33.81 1.75 32.33
C ARG A 382 33.60 1.57 30.84
N ARG A 383 33.54 0.31 30.40
CA ARG A 383 33.17 -0.06 29.02
C ARG A 383 31.75 -0.61 29.02
N PHE A 384 31.02 -0.32 27.94
CA PHE A 384 29.72 -0.94 27.72
C PHE A 384 29.85 -2.44 27.46
N LYS A 385 28.87 -3.21 27.91
CA LYS A 385 28.78 -4.65 27.70
C LYS A 385 28.14 -5.02 26.37
N HIS A 386 27.07 -4.32 25.99
CA HIS A 386 26.30 -4.56 24.76
C HIS A 386 25.83 -6.01 24.57
N THR A 387 25.59 -6.73 25.66
CA THR A 387 25.08 -8.11 25.61
C THR A 387 23.58 -8.11 25.38
N ASP A 388 23.09 -9.04 24.56
CA ASP A 388 21.66 -9.20 24.29
C ASP A 388 20.87 -9.60 25.54
N ILE A 389 19.63 -9.12 25.60
CA ILE A 389 18.63 -9.53 26.58
C ILE A 389 17.49 -10.19 25.80
N GLU A 390 17.12 -11.42 26.19
CA GLU A 390 15.88 -12.04 25.69
C GLU A 390 14.70 -11.52 26.53
N ALA A 391 13.93 -10.60 25.97
CA ALA A 391 12.72 -10.07 26.59
C ALA A 391 11.67 -9.79 25.52
N SER A 392 10.43 -10.23 25.76
CA SER A 392 9.27 -9.93 24.91
C SER A 392 8.46 -8.72 25.40
N SER A 393 8.72 -8.25 26.62
CA SER A 393 8.09 -7.08 27.24
C SER A 393 9.07 -6.32 28.13
N VAL A 394 8.75 -5.06 28.41
CA VAL A 394 9.53 -4.24 29.35
C VAL A 394 9.28 -4.73 30.79
N PRO A 395 10.32 -4.98 31.61
CA PRO A 395 10.14 -5.55 32.94
C PRO A 395 9.81 -4.50 34.04
N PHE A 396 9.37 -3.30 33.67
CA PHE A 396 9.15 -2.19 34.61
C PHE A 396 8.05 -1.23 34.18
#